data_AF-A0AAW9KWK0-F1
#
_entry.id   AF-A0AAW9KWK0-F1
#
_cell.length_a   1.000
_cell.length_b   1.000
_cell.length_c   1.000
_cell.angle_alpha   90.00
_cell.angle_beta   90.00
_cell.angle_gamma   90.00
#
_symmetry.space_group_name_H-M   'P 1'
#
loop_
_entity.id
_entity.type
_entity.pdbx_description
1 polymer ?
#
loop_
_entity_poly.entity_id
_entity_poly.type
_entity_poly.pdbx_seq_one_letter_code
_entity_poly.pdbx_strand_id
1 'polypeptide(L)'
;MIYATRGLVESMLRFASDSEPDSVTVSLSVTPAGELPETGLEDEVPVFTHFYMPAAGGSVNAVFGMDIGTPVGQTQGRFVSHPQGELSISKTDDLAEVVFVAVPPWELETVAVFDRSGRKVDLEVLDVEPPQASL
;
A
#
# COMPACT_ATOMS: atom_id res chain seq x y z
N MET A 1 4.78 -11.09 -8.75
CA MET A 1 4.37 -11.34 -7.35
C MET A 1 4.76 -10.14 -6.53
N ILE A 2 3.88 -9.70 -5.65
CA ILE A 2 4.07 -8.58 -4.73
C ILE A 2 4.00 -9.11 -3.31
N TYR A 3 4.86 -8.61 -2.42
CA TYR A 3 4.90 -9.00 -1.02
C TYR A 3 4.47 -7.84 -0.13
N ALA A 4 3.65 -8.12 0.88
CA ALA A 4 3.29 -7.14 1.90
C ALA A 4 3.26 -7.80 3.28
N THR A 5 3.53 -7.05 4.35
CA THR A 5 3.38 -7.57 5.71
C THR A 5 1.91 -7.66 6.09
N ARG A 6 1.56 -8.66 6.91
CA ARG A 6 0.21 -8.79 7.48
C ARG A 6 -0.23 -7.51 8.19
N GLY A 7 0.65 -6.94 9.00
CA GLY A 7 0.37 -5.71 9.74
C GLY A 7 0.02 -4.52 8.85
N LEU A 8 0.64 -4.38 7.68
CA LEU A 8 0.27 -3.34 6.71
C LEU A 8 -1.12 -3.60 6.14
N VAL A 9 -1.40 -4.81 5.68
CA VAL A 9 -2.68 -5.14 5.04
C VAL A 9 -3.85 -4.95 6.03
N GLU A 10 -3.69 -5.42 7.26
CA GLU A 10 -4.69 -5.21 8.32
C GLU A 10 -4.89 -3.73 8.63
N SER A 11 -3.83 -2.93 8.62
CA SER A 11 -3.91 -1.49 8.83
C SER A 11 -4.65 -0.78 7.69
N MET A 12 -4.42 -1.18 6.43
CA MET A 12 -5.15 -0.67 5.26
C MET A 12 -6.65 -0.96 5.37
N LEU A 13 -7.00 -2.20 5.68
CA LEU A 13 -8.39 -2.65 5.80
C LEU A 13 -9.11 -1.92 6.94
N ARG A 14 -8.47 -1.78 8.10
CA ARG A 14 -8.99 -1.00 9.22
C ARG A 14 -9.21 0.46 8.81
N PHE A 15 -8.22 1.07 8.16
CA PHE A 15 -8.31 2.47 7.78
C PHE A 15 -9.43 2.73 6.75
N ALA A 16 -9.64 1.80 5.82
CA ALA A 16 -10.76 1.85 4.88
C ALA A 16 -12.11 1.68 5.58
N SER A 17 -12.24 0.71 6.49
CA SER A 17 -13.47 0.48 7.26
C SER A 17 -13.83 1.66 8.15
N ASP A 18 -12.84 2.29 8.79
CA ASP A 18 -13.05 3.45 9.68
C ASP A 18 -13.47 4.71 8.90
N SER A 19 -13.14 4.77 7.61
CA SER A 19 -13.43 5.92 6.75
C SER A 19 -14.74 5.77 5.96
N GLU A 20 -15.37 4.59 5.94
CA GLU A 20 -16.64 4.37 5.25
C GLU A 20 -17.72 5.38 5.74
N PRO A 21 -18.42 6.09 4.84
CA PRO A 21 -18.59 5.86 3.39
C PRO A 21 -17.56 6.54 2.48
N ASP A 22 -16.58 7.26 3.02
CA ASP A 22 -15.57 7.98 2.25
C ASP A 22 -14.47 7.05 1.73
N SER A 23 -13.97 7.32 0.52
CA SER A 23 -12.82 6.61 -0.05
C SER A 23 -11.51 7.12 0.54
N VAL A 24 -10.56 6.21 0.74
CA VAL A 24 -9.22 6.49 1.25
C VAL A 24 -8.22 6.29 0.14
N THR A 25 -7.19 7.13 0.12
CA THR A 25 -6.04 6.92 -0.75
C THR A 25 -4.76 7.32 -0.04
N VAL A 26 -3.79 6.40 0.06
CA VAL A 26 -2.51 6.63 0.75
C VAL A 26 -1.34 6.02 0.02
N SER A 27 -0.18 6.64 0.14
CA SER A 27 1.07 6.14 -0.42
C SER A 27 1.67 5.05 0.48
N LEU A 28 2.29 4.06 -0.15
CA LEU A 28 2.93 2.92 0.51
C LEU A 28 4.42 2.91 0.23
N SER A 29 5.18 2.49 1.24
CA SER A 29 6.62 2.31 1.17
C SER A 29 7.02 0.86 1.42
N VAL A 30 8.20 0.50 0.94
CA VAL A 30 8.75 -0.86 1.04
C VAL A 30 9.94 -0.89 1.98
N THR A 31 10.22 -2.07 2.51
CA THR A 31 11.46 -2.43 3.18
C THR A 31 12.09 -3.59 2.40
N PRO A 32 13.40 -3.57 2.10
CA PRO A 32 14.09 -4.73 1.53
C PRO A 32 13.92 -5.96 2.42
N ALA A 33 13.72 -7.13 1.85
CA ALA A 33 13.48 -8.36 2.60
C ALA A 33 14.64 -8.73 3.54
N GLY A 34 15.87 -8.34 3.21
CA GLY A 34 17.05 -8.56 4.07
C GLY A 34 17.06 -7.71 5.34
N GLU A 35 16.24 -6.67 5.42
CA GLU A 35 16.03 -5.86 6.63
C GLU A 35 14.84 -6.38 7.48
N LEU A 36 14.13 -7.40 7.00
CA LEU A 36 13.00 -8.03 7.68
C LEU A 36 13.40 -9.40 8.24
N PRO A 37 12.93 -9.77 9.44
CA PRO A 37 13.22 -11.09 9.99
C PRO A 37 12.49 -12.18 9.21
N GLU A 38 13.21 -13.27 8.89
CA GLU A 38 12.64 -14.57 8.52
C GLU A 38 11.69 -14.57 7.31
N THR A 39 11.93 -13.71 6.31
CA THR A 39 11.09 -13.64 5.09
C THR A 39 11.23 -14.83 4.15
N GLY A 40 12.41 -15.47 4.12
CA GLY A 40 12.73 -16.53 3.15
C GLY A 40 12.92 -16.03 1.70
N LEU A 41 12.96 -14.72 1.49
CA LEU A 41 13.16 -14.06 0.19
C LEU A 41 14.62 -13.63 0.01
N GLU A 42 15.01 -13.31 -1.23
CA GLU A 42 16.30 -12.67 -1.51
C GLU A 42 16.32 -11.25 -0.91
N ASP A 43 17.46 -10.83 -0.35
CA ASP A 43 17.57 -9.60 0.46
C ASP A 43 17.05 -8.33 -0.23
N GLU A 44 17.22 -8.23 -1.55
CA GLU A 44 16.83 -7.07 -2.37
C GLU A 44 15.33 -7.06 -2.71
N VAL A 45 14.58 -8.12 -2.42
CA VAL A 45 13.15 -8.20 -2.74
C VAL A 45 12.38 -7.14 -1.94
N PRO A 46 11.63 -6.24 -2.60
CA PRO A 46 10.87 -5.22 -1.91
C PRO A 46 9.61 -5.82 -1.26
N VAL A 47 9.40 -5.52 0.02
CA VAL A 47 8.21 -5.90 0.78
C VAL A 47 7.48 -4.64 1.24
N PHE A 48 6.20 -4.49 0.91
CA PHE A 48 5.38 -3.38 1.40
C PHE A 48 5.13 -3.52 2.90
N THR A 49 5.54 -2.53 3.69
CA THR A 49 5.56 -2.66 5.16
C THR A 49 4.85 -1.54 5.91
N HIS A 50 4.71 -0.35 5.31
CA HIS A 50 4.17 0.81 6.01
C HIS A 50 3.54 1.85 5.07
N PHE A 51 2.69 2.69 5.66
CA PHE A 51 2.24 3.93 5.03
C PHE A 51 3.38 4.93 4.96
N TYR A 52 3.51 5.63 3.84
CA TYR A 52 4.39 6.77 3.75
C TYR A 52 3.77 7.96 4.48
N MET A 53 4.44 8.46 5.52
CA MET A 53 4.14 9.76 6.12
C MET A 53 5.18 10.77 5.61
N PRO A 54 4.80 11.78 4.80
CA PRO A 54 5.73 12.83 4.43
C PRO A 54 6.24 13.54 5.68
N ALA A 55 7.55 13.77 5.74
CA ALA A 55 8.17 14.47 6.87
C ALA A 55 7.60 15.90 6.99
N ALA A 56 6.84 16.12 8.06
CA ALA A 56 6.33 17.40 8.58
C ALA A 56 5.43 18.25 7.65
N GLY A 57 4.13 18.26 7.99
CA GLY A 57 3.31 19.47 7.91
C GLY A 57 2.39 19.63 6.70
N GLY A 58 1.34 18.81 6.61
CA GLY A 58 0.23 19.10 5.69
C GLY A 58 -0.85 18.02 5.75
N SER A 59 -2.09 18.46 6.02
CA SER A 59 -3.28 17.63 6.16
C SER A 59 -3.42 16.50 5.14
N VAL A 60 -4.00 15.40 5.62
CA VAL A 60 -4.69 14.36 4.83
C VAL A 60 -5.77 14.99 3.94
N ASN A 61 -5.35 15.48 2.78
CA ASN A 61 -6.15 15.78 1.58
C ASN A 61 -5.16 16.23 0.48
N ALA A 62 -4.26 15.34 0.06
CA ALA A 62 -3.40 15.60 -1.09
C ALA A 62 -4.12 15.15 -2.37
N VAL A 63 -5.00 16.04 -2.85
CA VAL A 63 -5.45 16.08 -4.24
C VAL A 63 -4.22 16.39 -5.11
N PHE A 64 -4.03 15.62 -6.18
CA PHE A 64 -2.97 15.74 -7.21
C PHE A 64 -2.09 17.01 -7.15
N GLY A 65 -0.81 16.82 -6.86
CA GLY A 65 0.21 17.85 -7.03
C GLY A 65 1.57 17.23 -6.79
N MET A 66 2.23 16.85 -7.90
CA MET A 66 3.59 16.29 -7.98
C MET A 66 4.38 16.37 -6.66
N ASP A 67 4.58 15.21 -6.05
CA ASP A 67 5.47 15.08 -4.90
C ASP A 67 6.93 15.12 -5.41
N ILE A 68 7.48 16.34 -5.55
CA ILE A 68 8.89 16.57 -5.96
C ILE A 68 9.84 16.27 -4.77
N GLY A 69 9.33 15.79 -3.64
CA GLY A 69 10.12 15.40 -2.46
C GLY A 69 10.41 13.91 -2.36
N THR A 70 9.73 13.05 -3.14
CA THR A 70 9.96 11.60 -3.05
C THR A 70 11.36 11.26 -3.57
N PRO A 71 12.26 10.71 -2.73
CA PRO A 71 13.50 10.14 -3.23
C PRO A 71 13.15 9.03 -4.22
N VAL A 72 13.74 9.09 -5.41
CA VAL A 72 13.58 8.08 -6.46
C VAL A 72 13.79 6.70 -5.84
N GLY A 73 12.74 5.87 -5.76
CA GLY A 73 12.77 4.51 -5.20
C GLY A 73 12.08 4.28 -3.84
N GLN A 74 11.52 5.30 -3.17
CA GLN A 74 10.95 5.16 -1.80
C GLN A 74 9.42 4.94 -1.72
N THR A 75 8.62 5.51 -2.63
CA THR A 75 7.19 5.13 -2.76
C THR A 75 7.03 4.25 -3.99
N GLN A 76 6.80 2.96 -3.73
CA GLN A 76 6.65 1.93 -4.78
C GLN A 76 5.19 1.53 -5.00
N GLY A 77 4.25 2.08 -4.21
CA GLY A 77 2.84 1.80 -4.41
C GLY A 77 1.86 2.69 -3.69
N ARG A 78 0.58 2.41 -3.90
CA ARG A 78 -0.55 3.17 -3.36
C ARG A 78 -1.65 2.23 -2.90
N PHE A 79 -2.34 2.58 -1.82
CA PHE A 79 -3.57 1.94 -1.39
C PHE A 79 -4.76 2.83 -1.75
N VAL A 80 -5.82 2.24 -2.30
CA VAL A 80 -7.09 2.88 -2.64
C VAL A 80 -8.23 2.03 -2.07
N SER A 81 -9.21 2.66 -1.41
CA SER A 81 -10.45 2.00 -1.02
C SER A 81 -11.62 2.38 -1.91
N HIS A 82 -12.44 1.39 -2.27
CA HIS A 82 -13.68 1.58 -3.03
C HIS A 82 -14.88 1.11 -2.20
N PRO A 83 -15.42 1.97 -1.31
CA PRO A 83 -16.53 1.61 -0.43
C PRO A 83 -17.83 1.24 -1.17
N GLN A 84 -17.96 1.58 -2.45
CA GLN A 84 -19.10 1.19 -3.29
C GLN A 84 -18.90 -0.15 -4.03
N GLY A 85 -17.79 -0.87 -3.81
CA GLY A 85 -17.65 -2.27 -4.18
C GLY A 85 -17.05 -2.58 -5.56
N GLU A 86 -16.48 -1.59 -6.27
CA GLU A 86 -15.78 -1.88 -7.53
C GLU A 86 -14.33 -2.29 -7.26
N LEU A 87 -14.01 -3.60 -7.38
CA LEU A 87 -12.64 -4.10 -7.25
C LEU A 87 -11.88 -3.96 -8.59
N SER A 88 -11.76 -2.73 -9.07
CA SER A 88 -11.04 -2.38 -10.30
C SER A 88 -10.17 -1.16 -10.07
N ILE A 89 -9.20 -0.92 -10.95
CA ILE A 89 -8.57 0.39 -11.04
C ILE A 89 -9.50 1.29 -11.85
N SER A 90 -9.96 2.38 -11.26
CA SER A 90 -10.61 3.46 -11.99
C SER A 90 -9.56 4.28 -12.76
N LYS A 91 -9.95 4.91 -13.87
CA LYS A 91 -9.05 5.83 -14.61
C LYS A 91 -8.54 7.01 -13.76
N THR A 92 -9.13 7.24 -12.58
CA THR A 92 -8.79 8.32 -11.65
C THR A 92 -7.70 7.91 -10.67
N ASP A 93 -7.43 6.62 -10.54
CA ASP A 93 -6.35 6.14 -9.69
C ASP A 93 -5.03 6.39 -10.40
N ASP A 94 -4.19 7.22 -9.77
CA ASP A 94 -2.85 7.48 -10.27
C ASP A 94 -2.08 6.16 -10.28
N LEU A 95 -1.55 5.79 -11.45
CA LEU A 95 -0.83 4.53 -11.64
C LEU A 95 0.56 4.66 -11.03
N ALA A 96 0.63 4.49 -9.70
CA ALA A 96 1.84 4.10 -9.02
C ALA A 96 2.37 2.77 -9.61
N GLU A 97 3.63 2.41 -9.35
CA GLU A 97 4.19 1.15 -9.85
C GLU A 97 3.36 -0.07 -9.41
N VAL A 98 2.77 0.00 -8.21
CA VAL A 98 1.87 -1.00 -7.63
C VAL A 98 0.66 -0.31 -6.97
N VAL A 99 -0.55 -0.79 -7.22
CA VAL A 99 -1.77 -0.27 -6.59
C VAL A 99 -2.49 -1.40 -5.85
N PHE A 100 -2.72 -1.22 -4.56
CA PHE A 100 -3.57 -2.06 -3.71
C PHE A 100 -4.98 -1.46 -3.69
N VAL A 101 -5.97 -2.27 -3.98
CA VAL A 101 -7.39 -1.90 -3.96
C VAL A 101 -8.10 -2.78 -2.96
N ALA A 102 -8.88 -2.19 -2.05
CA ALA A 102 -9.79 -2.93 -1.17
C ALA A 102 -11.23 -2.43 -1.28
N VAL A 103 -12.17 -3.34 -1.05
CA VAL A 103 -13.62 -3.09 -1.04
C VAL A 103 -14.25 -3.71 0.21
N PRO A 104 -15.46 -3.31 0.63
CA PRO A 104 -16.21 -4.02 1.65
C PRO A 104 -16.38 -5.52 1.30
N PRO A 105 -16.38 -6.44 2.27
CA PRO A 105 -16.46 -6.20 3.72
C PRO A 105 -15.11 -5.92 4.43
N TRP A 106 -14.07 -5.49 3.69
CA TRP A 106 -12.76 -5.12 4.25
C TRP A 106 -12.00 -6.32 4.82
N GLU A 107 -12.01 -7.41 4.06
CA GLU A 107 -11.31 -8.67 4.35
C GLU A 107 -10.11 -8.85 3.40
N LEU A 108 -9.17 -9.74 3.75
CA LEU A 108 -7.97 -9.98 2.96
C LEU A 108 -8.31 -10.45 1.53
N GLU A 109 -9.34 -11.26 1.40
CA GLU A 109 -9.88 -11.80 0.15
C GLU A 109 -10.44 -10.71 -0.76
N THR A 110 -10.79 -9.56 -0.18
CA THR A 110 -11.28 -8.37 -0.89
C THR A 110 -10.19 -7.36 -1.22
N VAL A 111 -8.92 -7.75 -1.06
CA VAL A 111 -7.76 -6.98 -1.53
C VAL A 111 -7.29 -7.50 -2.89
N ALA A 112 -7.09 -6.59 -3.84
CA ALA A 112 -6.44 -6.88 -5.11
C ALA A 112 -5.25 -5.96 -5.32
N VAL A 113 -4.21 -6.47 -5.98
CA VAL A 113 -3.01 -5.71 -6.32
C VAL A 113 -2.87 -5.65 -7.83
N PHE A 114 -2.47 -4.49 -8.33
CA PHE A 114 -2.33 -4.23 -9.75
C PHE A 114 -0.99 -3.58 -10.05
N ASP A 115 -0.41 -3.92 -11.20
CA ASP A 115 0.79 -3.25 -11.73
C ASP A 115 0.43 -1.91 -12.42
N ARG A 116 1.46 -1.14 -12.79
CA ARG A 116 1.31 0.11 -13.58
C ARG A 116 0.56 -0.04 -14.92
N SER A 117 0.35 -1.25 -15.43
CA SER A 117 -0.43 -1.51 -16.65
C SER A 117 -1.88 -1.87 -16.35
N GLY A 118 -2.28 -1.83 -15.07
CA GLY A 118 -3.61 -2.24 -14.60
C GLY A 118 -3.83 -3.75 -14.57
N ARG A 119 -2.77 -4.57 -14.68
CA ARG A 119 -2.91 -6.03 -14.60
C ARG A 119 -2.90 -6.46 -13.14
N LYS A 120 -3.85 -7.34 -12.78
CA LYS A 120 -3.86 -7.97 -11.46
C LYS A 120 -2.57 -8.79 -11.29
N VAL A 121 -1.93 -8.64 -10.15
CA VAL A 121 -0.73 -9.39 -9.74
C VAL A 121 -1.00 -10.12 -8.44
N ASP A 122 -0.35 -11.27 -8.26
CA ASP A 122 -0.47 -12.05 -7.02
C ASP A 122 0.16 -11.30 -5.86
N LEU A 123 -0.57 -11.26 -4.74
CA LEU A 123 -0.14 -10.74 -3.45
C LEU A 123 0.17 -11.91 -2.52
N GLU A 124 1.37 -11.90 -1.96
CA GLU A 124 1.76 -12.76 -0.85
C GLU A 124 1.86 -11.95 0.43
N VAL A 125 1.14 -12.37 1.47
CA VAL A 125 1.14 -11.71 2.78
C VAL A 125 2.12 -12.42 3.70
N LEU A 126 3.17 -11.72 4.09
CA LEU A 126 4.20 -12.20 4.99
C LEU A 126 3.79 -11.92 6.44
N ASP A 127 3.86 -12.95 7.27
CA ASP A 127 3.61 -12.84 8.71
C ASP A 127 4.88 -12.46 9.46
N VAL A 128 5.43 -11.30 9.09
CA VAL A 128 6.67 -10.74 9.65
C VAL A 128 6.39 -9.33 10.17
N GLU A 129 6.97 -9.00 11.32
CA GLU A 129 6.88 -7.66 11.90
C GLU A 129 8.08 -6.84 11.42
N PRO A 130 7.86 -5.70 10.73
CA PRO A 130 8.96 -4.84 10.31
C PRO A 130 9.67 -4.24 11.54
N PRO A 131 10.98 -3.96 11.45
CA PRO A 131 11.69 -3.31 12.55
C PRO A 131 11.00 -1.99 12.90
N GLN A 132 10.84 -1.72 14.20
CA GLN A 132 10.30 -0.43 14.64
C GLN A 132 11.21 0.68 14.13
N ALA A 133 10.64 1.64 13.40
CA ALA A 133 11.35 2.85 13.03
C ALA A 133 11.85 3.52 14.32
N SER A 134 13.17 3.61 14.48
CA SER A 134 13.75 4.35 15.60
C SER A 134 13.43 5.83 15.38
N LEU A 135 12.60 6.38 16.28
CA LEU A 135 12.23 7.80 16.32
C LEU A 135 13.43 8.68 16.67
#